data_AF-A0A940ZEM8-F1
#
_entry.id   AF-A0A940ZEM8-F1
#
_cell.length_a   1.000
_cell.length_b   1.000
_cell.length_c   1.000
_cell.angle_alpha   90.00
_cell.angle_beta   90.00
_cell.angle_gamma   90.00
#
_symmetry.space_group_name_H-M   'P 1'
#
loop_
_entity.id
_entity.type
_entity.pdbx_description
1 polymer ?
#
loop_
_entity_poly.entity_id
_entity_poly.type
_entity_poly.pdbx_seq_one_letter_code
_entity_poly.pdbx_strand_id
1 'polypeptide(L)'
;GMIPGLEDARVLKQEVTFGRSRFDILLEAGGRPFVLEVKSCTLYGREMAMFPDAVTERGRRHLVELAEISRSGTRAGVVFLVHSPKVRCFLPDYHTDWDFARTLYDCRKDLLVKAVSVEWMRDLSLGPRVRDLEIPWGLLEREAADRGSYILILHLPRRTNIAVGSLGEIAFPPGYYLYAGSAKKALRARMARHLRKKKTLFWHIDYLADRCEAPLVIPVRTGADLEHEMAASLQKTAEWSIPGFGASDCTCKTHLFGMKSHPLQNEYFINNLQYFRIDRLSDSLSPQV
;
A
#
# COMPACT_ATOMS: atom_id res chain seq x y z
N GLY A 1 0.55 -1.86 32.07
CA GLY A 1 1.08 -1.27 30.81
C GLY A 1 0.05 -0.34 30.21
N MET A 2 0.44 0.51 29.26
CA MET A 2 -0.47 1.47 28.59
C MET A 2 -1.25 0.89 27.41
N ILE A 3 -0.93 -0.34 26.99
CA ILE A 3 -1.55 -1.00 25.84
C ILE A 3 -2.90 -1.59 26.29
N PRO A 4 -4.04 -1.16 25.71
CA PRO A 4 -5.34 -1.67 26.14
C PRO A 4 -5.50 -3.18 25.94
N GLY A 5 -6.06 -3.88 26.92
CA GLY A 5 -6.17 -5.35 26.96
C GLY A 5 -4.87 -6.10 27.29
N LEU A 6 -3.76 -5.39 27.51
CA LEU A 6 -2.48 -5.93 27.99
C LEU A 6 -1.95 -5.11 29.19
N GLU A 7 -2.85 -4.52 29.97
CA GLU A 7 -2.53 -3.68 31.12
C GLU A 7 -1.82 -4.49 32.21
N ASP A 8 -2.28 -5.71 32.46
CA ASP A 8 -1.72 -6.61 33.49
C ASP A 8 -0.61 -7.51 32.96
N ALA A 9 -0.23 -7.37 31.69
CA ALA A 9 0.81 -8.20 31.10
C ALA A 9 2.20 -7.84 31.66
N ARG A 10 2.98 -8.87 32.03
CA ARG A 10 4.35 -8.72 32.51
C ARG A 10 5.35 -9.24 31.48
N VAL A 11 6.41 -8.48 31.21
CA VAL A 11 7.50 -8.95 30.35
C VAL A 11 8.30 -10.03 31.07
N LEU A 12 8.35 -11.23 30.48
CA LEU A 12 9.19 -12.34 30.95
C LEU A 12 10.56 -12.31 30.28
N LYS A 13 10.60 -12.04 28.97
CA LYS A 13 11.83 -12.04 28.18
C LYS A 13 11.67 -11.17 26.92
N GLN A 14 12.78 -10.59 26.46
CA GLN A 14 12.87 -9.89 25.17
C GLN A 14 13.69 -10.72 24.17
N GLU A 15 13.47 -10.49 22.88
CA GLU A 15 14.20 -11.13 21.78
C GLU A 15 14.20 -12.67 21.88
N VAL A 16 13.00 -13.24 22.03
CA VAL A 16 12.82 -14.69 22.24
C VAL A 16 12.86 -15.43 20.90
N THR A 17 13.63 -16.52 20.84
CA THR A 17 13.68 -17.38 19.65
C THR A 17 12.63 -18.47 19.75
N PHE A 18 11.78 -18.59 18.73
CA PHE A 18 10.87 -19.71 18.53
C PHE A 18 11.06 -20.24 17.12
N GLY A 19 11.39 -21.53 17.00
CA GLY A 19 11.70 -22.15 15.71
C GLY A 19 12.87 -21.45 15.02
N ARG A 20 12.60 -20.77 13.90
CA ARG A 20 13.60 -20.11 13.04
C ARG A 20 13.61 -18.59 13.15
N SER A 21 12.64 -17.98 13.84
CA SER A 21 12.59 -16.53 14.01
C SER A 21 12.77 -16.10 15.45
N ARG A 22 13.12 -14.82 15.58
CA ARG A 22 13.25 -14.11 16.84
C ARG A 22 12.11 -13.09 16.93
N PHE A 23 11.36 -13.16 18.00
CA PHE A 23 10.21 -12.31 18.30
C PHE A 23 10.57 -11.32 19.41
N ASP A 24 9.96 -10.14 19.37
CA ASP A 24 10.38 -9.03 20.22
C ASP A 24 10.19 -9.32 21.72
N ILE A 25 9.05 -9.90 22.12
CA ILE A 25 8.69 -10.01 23.54
C ILE A 25 7.97 -11.34 23.86
N LEU A 26 8.36 -11.99 24.95
CA LEU A 26 7.55 -12.99 25.65
C LEU A 26 6.95 -12.36 26.90
N LEU A 27 5.62 -12.33 26.96
CA LEU A 27 4.83 -11.81 28.07
C LEU A 27 4.22 -12.96 28.89
N GLU A 28 3.87 -12.65 30.14
CA GLU A 28 2.87 -13.38 30.91
C GLU A 28 1.60 -12.53 30.94
N ALA A 29 0.48 -13.08 30.44
CA ALA A 29 -0.81 -12.40 30.43
C ALA A 29 -1.91 -13.38 30.86
N GLY A 30 -2.59 -13.10 31.97
CA GLY A 30 -3.57 -14.01 32.56
C GLY A 30 -2.96 -15.33 33.03
N GLY A 31 -1.74 -15.29 33.58
CA GLY A 31 -1.01 -16.48 34.07
C GLY A 31 -0.54 -17.46 32.99
N ARG A 32 -0.54 -17.04 31.71
CA ARG A 32 -0.10 -17.87 30.59
C ARG A 32 0.96 -17.15 29.75
N PRO A 33 1.93 -17.88 29.17
CA PRO A 33 2.91 -17.30 28.25
C PRO A 33 2.21 -16.77 26.99
N PHE A 34 2.69 -15.63 26.50
CA PHE A 34 2.16 -14.94 25.34
C PHE A 34 3.30 -14.33 24.52
N VAL A 35 3.52 -14.86 23.32
CA VAL A 35 4.54 -14.35 22.39
C VAL A 35 3.98 -13.15 21.63
N LEU A 36 4.71 -12.04 21.62
CA LEU A 36 4.27 -10.80 21.00
C LEU A 36 5.34 -10.23 20.08
N GLU A 37 4.94 -9.97 18.84
CA GLU A 37 5.72 -9.17 17.89
C GLU A 37 5.18 -7.74 17.86
N VAL A 38 6.08 -6.77 17.79
CA VAL A 38 5.78 -5.35 17.70
C VAL A 38 6.18 -4.82 16.33
N LYS A 39 5.28 -4.11 15.66
CA LYS A 39 5.54 -3.46 14.36
C LYS A 39 5.34 -1.96 14.48
N SER A 40 6.36 -1.19 14.11
CA SER A 40 6.24 0.26 13.99
C SER A 40 5.52 0.61 12.68
N CYS A 41 4.55 1.52 12.75
CA CYS A 41 3.75 1.96 11.63
C CYS A 41 3.79 3.49 11.53
N THR A 42 4.39 3.97 10.43
CA THR A 42 4.56 5.39 10.11
C THR A 42 3.79 5.81 8.85
N LEU A 43 3.22 4.84 8.12
CA LEU A 43 2.36 5.12 6.98
C LEU A 43 0.92 5.37 7.48
N TYR A 44 0.49 6.62 7.41
CA TYR A 44 -0.86 7.02 7.78
C TYR A 44 -1.33 8.22 6.96
N GLY A 45 -2.64 8.28 6.75
CA GLY A 45 -3.35 9.43 6.19
C GLY A 45 -4.03 10.24 7.29
N ARG A 46 -5.20 10.82 7.00
CA ARG A 46 -5.99 11.64 7.93
C ARG A 46 -6.48 10.83 9.13
N GLU A 47 -7.21 9.75 8.87
CA GLU A 47 -7.84 8.93 9.92
C GLU A 47 -7.48 7.43 9.83
N MET A 48 -6.71 7.02 8.83
CA MET A 48 -6.36 5.61 8.60
C MET A 48 -4.84 5.42 8.54
N ALA A 49 -4.35 4.39 9.20
CA ALA A 49 -2.98 3.92 9.12
C ALA A 49 -2.89 2.61 8.33
N MET A 50 -1.77 2.38 7.66
CA MET A 50 -1.51 1.13 6.96
C MET A 50 -0.11 0.59 7.20
N PHE A 51 0.04 -0.73 7.22
CA PHE A 51 1.34 -1.40 7.30
C PHE A 51 1.39 -2.64 6.41
N PRO A 52 2.48 -2.91 5.67
CA PRO A 52 3.75 -2.19 5.67
C PRO A 52 3.81 -1.06 4.63
N ASP A 53 4.80 -0.19 4.73
CA ASP A 53 5.12 0.84 3.72
C ASP A 53 5.96 0.31 2.55
N ALA A 54 6.57 -0.87 2.71
CA ALA A 54 7.29 -1.62 1.67
C ALA A 54 7.00 -3.13 1.77
N VAL A 55 7.19 -3.87 0.67
CA VAL A 55 7.05 -5.33 0.66
C VAL A 55 7.94 -5.97 1.73
N THR A 56 7.39 -6.86 2.55
CA THR A 56 8.06 -7.46 3.72
C THR A 56 7.85 -8.96 3.83
N GLU A 57 8.73 -9.72 3.18
CA GLU A 57 8.74 -11.19 3.31
C GLU A 57 8.99 -11.64 4.76
N ARG A 58 9.84 -10.92 5.49
CA ARG A 58 10.12 -11.19 6.91
C ARG A 58 8.86 -11.02 7.76
N GLY A 59 8.14 -9.91 7.60
CA GLY A 59 6.90 -9.67 8.34
C GLY A 59 5.87 -10.75 8.05
N ARG A 60 5.72 -11.15 6.78
CA ARG A 60 4.83 -12.25 6.38
C ARG A 60 5.20 -13.57 7.04
N ARG A 61 6.49 -13.94 7.03
CA ARG A 61 6.98 -15.16 7.70
C ARG A 61 6.69 -15.14 9.20
N HIS A 62 6.94 -14.02 9.87
CA HIS A 62 6.68 -13.87 11.30
C HIS A 62 5.19 -14.10 11.63
N LEU A 63 4.25 -13.63 10.80
CA LEU A 63 2.82 -13.89 11.03
C LEU A 63 2.46 -15.38 10.96
N VAL A 64 3.01 -16.10 9.99
CA VAL A 64 2.79 -17.54 9.85
C VAL A 64 3.34 -18.29 11.06
N GLU A 65 4.58 -17.98 11.46
CA GLU A 65 5.22 -18.62 12.61
C GLU A 65 4.51 -18.30 13.93
N LEU A 66 4.04 -17.06 14.14
CA LEU A 66 3.18 -16.73 15.29
C LEU A 66 1.89 -17.56 15.29
N ALA A 67 1.26 -17.74 14.12
CA ALA A 67 0.02 -18.50 14.04
C ALA A 67 0.27 -19.99 14.36
N GLU A 68 1.41 -20.54 13.94
CA GLU A 68 1.86 -21.88 14.32
C GLU A 68 2.10 -22.01 15.83
N ILE A 69 2.76 -21.03 16.45
CA ILE A 69 2.96 -20.97 17.92
C ILE A 69 1.59 -20.96 18.63
N SER A 70 0.65 -20.14 18.17
CA SER A 70 -0.72 -20.09 18.71
C SER A 70 -1.42 -21.44 18.64
N ARG A 71 -1.40 -22.08 17.46
CA ARG A 71 -1.99 -23.40 17.25
C ARG A 71 -1.33 -24.51 18.06
N SER A 72 -0.06 -24.34 18.45
CA SER A 72 0.65 -25.27 19.35
C SER A 72 0.31 -25.10 20.84
N GLY A 73 -0.55 -24.13 21.19
CA GLY A 73 -1.07 -23.93 22.54
C GLY A 73 -0.44 -22.76 23.31
N THR A 74 0.58 -22.10 22.75
CA THR A 74 1.15 -20.88 23.33
C THR A 74 0.52 -19.66 22.68
N ARG A 75 -0.13 -18.77 23.43
CA ARG A 75 -0.75 -17.57 22.85
C ARG A 75 0.28 -16.78 22.04
N ALA A 76 -0.14 -16.23 20.90
CA ALA A 76 0.73 -15.42 20.05
C ALA A 76 -0.04 -14.24 19.42
N GLY A 77 0.66 -13.14 19.16
CA GLY A 77 0.04 -11.93 18.65
C GLY A 77 1.01 -10.94 18.03
N VAL A 78 0.44 -9.96 17.34
CA VAL A 78 1.16 -8.84 16.74
C VAL A 78 0.50 -7.53 17.16
N VAL A 79 1.30 -6.56 17.60
CA VAL A 79 0.87 -5.20 17.93
C VAL A 79 1.51 -4.22 16.95
N PHE A 80 0.67 -3.49 16.21
CA PHE A 80 1.09 -2.38 15.37
C PHE A 80 1.05 -1.08 16.19
N LEU A 81 2.22 -0.48 16.42
CA LEU A 81 2.36 0.84 17.04
C LEU A 81 2.30 1.91 15.96
N VAL A 82 1.18 2.61 15.88
CA VAL A 82 0.98 3.70 14.93
C VAL A 82 1.41 5.02 15.54
N HIS A 83 2.39 5.67 14.94
CA HIS A 83 2.99 6.91 15.46
C HIS A 83 2.18 8.17 15.07
N SER A 84 0.86 8.13 15.25
CA SER A 84 -0.02 9.26 15.00
C SER A 84 -1.26 9.18 15.90
N PRO A 85 -1.53 10.19 16.76
CA PRO A 85 -2.72 10.19 17.62
C PRO A 85 -4.02 10.49 16.85
N LYS A 86 -3.93 10.89 15.56
CA LYS A 86 -5.09 11.29 14.75
C LYS A 86 -5.81 10.10 14.13
N VAL A 87 -5.10 9.01 13.84
CA VAL A 87 -5.68 7.85 13.15
C VAL A 87 -6.66 7.10 14.03
N ARG A 88 -7.77 6.67 13.46
CA ARG A 88 -8.86 5.93 14.13
C ARG A 88 -8.93 4.48 13.71
N CYS A 89 -8.46 4.19 12.49
CA CYS A 89 -8.48 2.86 11.91
C CYS A 89 -7.08 2.41 11.47
N PHE A 90 -6.88 1.11 11.40
CA PHE A 90 -5.69 0.47 10.86
C PHE A 90 -6.08 -0.62 9.85
N LEU A 91 -5.36 -0.72 8.75
CA LEU A 91 -5.45 -1.83 7.81
C LEU A 91 -4.05 -2.34 7.44
N PRO A 92 -3.87 -3.63 7.11
CA PRO A 92 -2.66 -4.00 6.39
C PRO A 92 -2.64 -3.30 5.02
N ASP A 93 -1.50 -2.77 4.60
CA ASP A 93 -1.33 -2.11 3.29
C ASP A 93 -1.37 -3.15 2.16
N TYR A 94 -2.57 -3.45 1.71
CA TYR A 94 -2.83 -4.37 0.62
C TYR A 94 -2.43 -3.79 -0.75
N HIS A 95 -2.21 -2.48 -0.86
CA HIS A 95 -1.70 -1.87 -2.10
C HIS A 95 -0.20 -2.19 -2.25
N THR A 96 0.61 -1.97 -1.20
CA THR A 96 2.05 -2.27 -1.20
C THR A 96 2.33 -3.76 -1.17
N ASP A 97 1.84 -4.46 -0.14
CA ASP A 97 2.15 -5.86 0.11
C ASP A 97 0.87 -6.67 0.29
N TRP A 98 0.30 -7.07 -0.86
CA TRP A 98 -0.91 -7.86 -0.89
C TRP A 98 -0.73 -9.25 -0.25
N ASP A 99 0.48 -9.84 -0.27
CA ASP A 99 0.71 -11.15 0.36
C ASP A 99 0.78 -11.03 1.89
N PHE A 100 1.41 -9.97 2.42
CA PHE A 100 1.35 -9.66 3.85
C PHE A 100 -0.09 -9.42 4.31
N ALA A 101 -0.85 -8.59 3.59
CA ALA A 101 -2.23 -8.28 3.96
C ALA A 101 -3.13 -9.51 3.99
N ARG A 102 -3.01 -10.40 2.99
CA ARG A 102 -3.71 -11.69 2.98
C ARG A 102 -3.28 -12.58 4.14
N THR A 103 -1.98 -12.71 4.37
CA THR A 103 -1.46 -13.55 5.46
C THR A 103 -1.96 -13.06 6.83
N LEU A 104 -1.96 -11.76 7.08
CA LEU A 104 -2.48 -11.18 8.32
C LEU A 104 -3.98 -11.46 8.47
N TYR A 105 -4.75 -11.28 7.39
CA TYR A 105 -6.17 -11.59 7.38
C TYR A 105 -6.42 -13.07 7.68
N ASP A 106 -5.69 -13.99 7.04
CA ASP A 106 -5.87 -15.44 7.25
C ASP A 106 -5.51 -15.86 8.67
N CYS A 107 -4.44 -15.29 9.24
CA CYS A 107 -3.98 -15.60 10.60
C CYS A 107 -4.79 -14.91 11.70
N ARG A 108 -5.71 -13.98 11.36
CA ARG A 108 -6.42 -13.13 12.35
C ARG A 108 -7.23 -13.89 13.39
N LYS A 109 -7.64 -15.12 13.07
CA LYS A 109 -8.41 -15.99 14.00
C LYS A 109 -7.51 -16.72 14.99
N ASP A 110 -6.26 -16.95 14.61
CA ASP A 110 -5.27 -17.64 15.42
C ASP A 110 -4.47 -16.66 16.29
N LEU A 111 -4.42 -15.38 15.93
CA LEU A 111 -3.56 -14.37 16.55
C LEU A 111 -4.36 -13.29 17.27
N LEU A 112 -3.80 -12.74 18.35
CA LEU A 112 -4.16 -11.38 18.75
C LEU A 112 -3.56 -10.41 17.72
N VAL A 113 -4.40 -9.87 16.85
CA VAL A 113 -4.00 -8.78 15.95
C VAL A 113 -4.51 -7.47 16.53
N LYS A 114 -3.59 -6.59 16.90
CA LYS A 114 -3.93 -5.33 17.55
C LYS A 114 -3.17 -4.17 16.91
N ALA A 115 -3.83 -3.04 16.76
CA ALA A 115 -3.20 -1.79 16.38
C ALA A 115 -3.54 -0.72 17.41
N VAL A 116 -2.54 0.07 17.80
CA VAL A 116 -2.70 1.17 18.76
C VAL A 116 -2.05 2.42 18.21
N SER A 117 -2.73 3.56 18.34
CA SER A 117 -2.11 4.85 18.11
C SER A 117 -1.39 5.32 19.36
N VAL A 118 -0.20 5.88 19.18
CA VAL A 118 0.58 6.53 20.24
C VAL A 118 0.78 8.01 19.95
N GLU A 119 0.83 8.79 21.02
CA GLU A 119 1.22 10.19 20.99
C GLU A 119 2.70 10.34 21.37
N TRP A 120 3.40 11.27 20.72
CA TRP A 120 4.76 11.65 21.09
C TRP A 120 4.77 13.09 21.61
N MET A 121 5.45 13.30 22.74
CA MET A 121 5.71 14.63 23.28
C MET A 121 6.84 15.31 22.49
N ARG A 122 7.02 16.62 22.68
CA ARG A 122 8.04 17.42 21.95
C ARG A 122 9.48 16.96 22.24
N ASP A 123 9.70 16.33 23.39
CA ASP A 123 10.98 15.75 23.80
C ASP A 123 11.18 14.31 23.28
N LEU A 124 10.31 13.84 22.39
CA LEU A 124 10.31 12.48 21.84
C LEU A 124 10.04 11.38 22.88
N SER A 125 9.50 11.73 24.05
CA SER A 125 8.97 10.73 24.98
C SER A 125 7.53 10.35 24.62
N LEU A 126 7.10 9.17 25.08
CA LEU A 126 5.75 8.67 24.83
C LEU A 126 4.73 9.51 25.62
N GLY A 127 3.77 10.08 24.92
CA GLY A 127 2.64 10.78 25.53
C GLY A 127 1.69 9.83 26.26
N PRO A 128 0.83 10.34 27.15
CA PRO A 128 -0.06 9.51 27.97
C PRO A 128 -1.19 8.86 27.16
N ARG A 129 -1.43 9.30 25.93
CA ARG A 129 -2.54 8.83 25.10
C ARG A 129 -2.11 7.64 24.24
N VAL A 130 -2.62 6.47 24.61
CA VAL A 130 -2.63 5.27 23.78
C VAL A 130 -4.07 4.90 23.51
N ARG A 131 -4.42 4.68 22.24
CA ARG A 131 -5.80 4.35 21.83
C ARG A 131 -5.79 3.13 20.92
N ASP A 132 -6.73 2.23 21.17
CA ASP A 132 -7.04 1.12 20.27
C ASP A 132 -7.59 1.60 18.94
N LEU A 133 -7.05 1.05 17.87
CA LEU A 133 -7.52 1.32 16.51
C LEU A 133 -8.42 0.18 16.04
N GLU A 134 -9.53 0.56 15.43
CA GLU A 134 -10.38 -0.41 14.76
C GLU A 134 -9.67 -0.98 13.53
N ILE A 135 -9.81 -2.30 13.32
CA ILE A 135 -9.36 -2.96 12.09
C ILE A 135 -10.60 -3.38 11.30
N PRO A 136 -11.04 -2.59 10.31
CA PRO A 136 -12.27 -2.86 9.58
C PRO A 136 -12.07 -3.99 8.56
N TRP A 137 -12.08 -5.24 9.04
CA TRP A 137 -11.82 -6.44 8.23
C TRP A 137 -12.75 -6.57 7.01
N GLY A 138 -14.02 -6.16 7.13
CA GLY A 138 -14.97 -6.18 6.01
C GLY A 138 -14.62 -5.20 4.88
N LEU A 139 -13.94 -4.08 5.21
CA LEU A 139 -13.39 -3.18 4.20
C LEU A 139 -12.22 -3.85 3.47
N LEU A 140 -11.33 -4.52 4.20
CA LEU A 140 -10.22 -5.26 3.61
C LEU A 140 -10.73 -6.35 2.64
N GLU A 141 -11.74 -7.13 3.03
CA GLU A 141 -12.33 -8.17 2.18
C GLU A 141 -12.89 -7.63 0.85
N ARG A 142 -13.50 -6.44 0.90
CA ARG A 142 -14.07 -5.79 -0.28
C ARG A 142 -13.02 -5.21 -1.23
N GLU A 143 -11.99 -4.57 -0.67
CA GLU A 143 -11.01 -3.78 -1.44
C GLU A 143 -9.75 -4.57 -1.83
N ALA A 144 -9.27 -5.49 -0.99
CA ALA A 144 -8.00 -6.20 -1.16
C ALA A 144 -8.07 -7.38 -2.15
N ALA A 145 -8.56 -7.10 -3.35
CA ALA A 145 -8.65 -8.05 -4.46
C ALA A 145 -7.54 -7.84 -5.50
N ASP A 146 -7.30 -8.84 -6.37
CA ASP A 146 -6.35 -8.72 -7.48
C ASP A 146 -6.94 -7.96 -8.68
N ARG A 147 -7.41 -6.74 -8.41
CA ARG A 147 -8.01 -5.80 -9.35
C ARG A 147 -7.81 -4.37 -8.84
N GLY A 148 -8.06 -3.39 -9.71
CA GLY A 148 -8.05 -1.98 -9.37
C GLY A 148 -7.31 -1.15 -10.43
N SER A 149 -6.84 0.01 -10.01
CA SER A 149 -6.09 0.94 -10.87
C SER A 149 -4.61 0.96 -10.49
N TYR A 150 -3.78 1.56 -11.33
CA TYR A 150 -2.36 1.75 -11.08
C TYR A 150 -1.86 3.01 -11.79
N ILE A 151 -0.76 3.56 -11.28
CA ILE A 151 0.05 4.58 -11.96
C ILE A 151 1.32 3.90 -12.43
N LEU A 152 1.59 3.96 -13.73
CA LEU A 152 2.89 3.58 -14.29
C LEU A 152 3.73 4.85 -14.49
N ILE A 153 4.92 4.87 -13.90
CA ILE A 153 5.93 5.91 -14.06
C ILE A 153 7.02 5.36 -14.98
N LEU A 154 7.34 6.11 -16.02
CA LEU A 154 8.40 5.81 -16.99
C LEU A 154 9.33 7.00 -17.13
N HIS A 155 10.63 6.77 -17.31
CA HIS A 155 11.58 7.83 -17.63
C HIS A 155 12.09 7.70 -19.06
N LEU A 156 11.94 8.75 -19.86
CA LEU A 156 12.46 8.85 -21.22
C LEU A 156 13.62 9.86 -21.24
N PRO A 157 14.88 9.43 -21.40
CA PRO A 157 16.04 10.32 -21.23
C PRO A 157 16.23 11.29 -22.40
N ARG A 158 15.68 11.00 -23.58
CA ARG A 158 15.86 11.79 -24.80
C ARG A 158 14.57 11.88 -25.60
N ARG A 159 14.39 13.01 -26.31
CA ARG A 159 13.29 13.16 -27.26
C ARG A 159 13.30 11.99 -28.24
N THR A 160 12.17 11.33 -28.39
CA THR A 160 12.05 10.15 -29.24
C THR A 160 10.74 10.17 -30.01
N ASN A 161 10.78 9.91 -31.32
CA ASN A 161 9.58 9.62 -32.09
C ASN A 161 9.30 8.12 -32.02
N ILE A 162 8.07 7.75 -31.70
CA ILE A 162 7.66 6.36 -31.53
C ILE A 162 6.42 6.12 -32.40
N ALA A 163 6.46 5.08 -33.23
CA ALA A 163 5.28 4.59 -33.93
C ALA A 163 4.42 3.76 -32.96
N VAL A 164 3.29 4.31 -32.53
CA VAL A 164 2.42 3.75 -31.48
C VAL A 164 1.19 3.10 -32.11
N GLY A 165 1.36 1.92 -32.71
CA GLY A 165 0.27 1.14 -33.29
C GLY A 165 -0.70 1.98 -34.14
N SER A 166 -1.98 1.98 -33.76
CA SER A 166 -3.04 2.72 -34.45
C SER A 166 -2.96 4.26 -34.32
N LEU A 167 -2.14 4.80 -33.41
CA LEU A 167 -1.98 6.25 -33.23
C LEU A 167 -0.91 6.86 -34.15
N GLY A 168 -0.20 6.03 -34.93
CA GLY A 168 0.85 6.50 -35.84
C GLY A 168 2.11 6.98 -35.09
N GLU A 169 2.88 7.86 -35.72
CA GLU A 169 4.08 8.44 -35.10
C GLU A 169 3.73 9.58 -34.13
N ILE A 170 4.23 9.46 -32.90
CA ILE A 170 4.11 10.48 -31.87
C ILE A 170 5.50 10.90 -31.41
N ALA A 171 5.73 12.20 -31.29
CA ALA A 171 6.95 12.76 -30.71
C ALA A 171 6.82 12.88 -29.19
N PHE A 172 7.70 12.20 -28.45
CA PHE A 172 7.78 12.23 -27.00
C PHE A 172 8.93 13.12 -26.54
N PRO A 173 8.68 14.24 -25.84
CA PRO A 173 9.73 15.01 -25.15
C PRO A 173 10.46 14.16 -24.09
N PRO A 174 11.73 14.47 -23.76
CA PRO A 174 12.40 13.83 -22.63
C PRO A 174 11.73 14.23 -21.31
N GLY A 175 11.69 13.30 -20.35
CA GLY A 175 11.10 13.52 -19.04
C GLY A 175 10.47 12.26 -18.45
N TYR A 176 9.69 12.47 -17.39
CA TYR A 176 8.90 11.43 -16.74
C TYR A 176 7.50 11.39 -17.32
N TYR A 177 7.00 10.17 -17.54
CA TYR A 177 5.66 9.91 -18.03
C TYR A 177 4.85 9.18 -16.95
N LEU A 178 3.64 9.68 -16.74
CA LEU A 178 2.64 9.19 -15.80
C LEU A 178 1.47 8.62 -16.59
N TYR A 179 1.23 7.32 -16.45
CA TYR A 179 0.13 6.64 -17.10
C TYR A 179 -0.86 6.09 -16.08
N ALA A 180 -2.11 6.53 -16.16
CA ALA A 180 -3.22 5.92 -15.41
C ALA A 180 -3.75 4.71 -16.18
N GLY A 181 -3.82 3.56 -15.52
CA GLY A 181 -4.43 2.37 -16.09
C GLY A 181 -5.14 1.52 -15.05
N SER A 182 -5.89 0.54 -15.53
CA SER A 182 -6.69 -0.35 -14.70
C SER A 182 -6.54 -1.81 -15.09
N ALA A 183 -6.95 -2.68 -14.17
CA ALA A 183 -7.12 -4.10 -14.39
C ALA A 183 -8.35 -4.57 -13.61
N LYS A 184 -9.42 -4.91 -14.33
CA LYS A 184 -10.66 -5.46 -13.74
C LYS A 184 -10.43 -6.79 -13.01
N LYS A 185 -9.42 -7.55 -13.43
CA LYS A 185 -8.91 -8.80 -12.83
C LYS A 185 -7.42 -8.93 -13.12
N ALA A 186 -6.72 -9.75 -12.34
CA ALA A 186 -5.30 -10.07 -12.53
C ALA A 186 -4.38 -8.85 -12.54
N LEU A 187 -4.58 -7.90 -11.60
CA LEU A 187 -3.77 -6.69 -11.50
C LEU A 187 -2.27 -7.01 -11.36
N ARG A 188 -1.89 -8.01 -10.57
CA ARG A 188 -0.49 -8.49 -10.50
C ARG A 188 0.10 -8.81 -11.87
N ALA A 189 -0.64 -9.53 -12.71
CA ALA A 189 -0.19 -9.89 -14.05
C ALA A 189 -0.05 -8.66 -14.96
N ARG A 190 -0.98 -7.69 -14.85
CA ARG A 190 -0.92 -6.41 -15.56
C ARG A 190 0.34 -5.62 -15.18
N MET A 191 0.61 -5.48 -13.88
CA MET A 191 1.80 -4.81 -13.37
C MET A 191 3.09 -5.52 -13.83
N ALA A 192 3.15 -6.84 -13.71
CA ALA A 192 4.31 -7.64 -14.12
C ALA A 192 4.59 -7.54 -15.63
N ARG A 193 3.55 -7.34 -16.46
CA ARG A 193 3.73 -7.08 -17.89
C ARG A 193 4.46 -5.75 -18.11
N HIS A 194 4.11 -4.68 -17.40
CA HIS A 194 4.76 -3.37 -17.57
C HIS A 194 6.25 -3.42 -17.26
N LEU A 195 6.63 -4.18 -16.23
CA LEU A 195 8.03 -4.36 -15.80
C LEU A 195 8.84 -5.28 -16.72
N ARG A 196 8.19 -6.07 -17.59
CA ARG A 196 8.86 -6.99 -18.51
C ARG A 196 9.61 -6.22 -19.59
N LYS A 197 10.87 -6.59 -19.88
CA LYS A 197 11.65 -5.97 -20.99
C LYS A 197 11.22 -6.50 -22.35
N LYS A 198 11.20 -7.83 -22.54
CA LYS A 198 10.82 -8.47 -23.81
C LYS A 198 9.34 -8.87 -23.78
N LYS A 199 8.50 -8.22 -24.56
CA LYS A 199 7.07 -8.52 -24.65
C LYS A 199 6.55 -8.23 -26.07
N THR A 200 5.46 -8.88 -26.45
CA THR A 200 4.70 -8.46 -27.64
C THR A 200 4.02 -7.13 -27.34
N LEU A 201 4.21 -6.13 -28.19
CA LEU A 201 3.61 -4.81 -28.02
C LEU A 201 2.14 -4.88 -28.45
N PHE A 202 1.23 -4.57 -27.53
CA PHE A 202 -0.21 -4.66 -27.80
C PHE A 202 -0.93 -3.39 -27.37
N TRP A 203 -0.69 -2.90 -26.14
CA TRP A 203 -1.25 -1.64 -25.68
C TRP A 203 -0.35 -0.47 -26.09
N HIS A 204 -0.93 0.72 -26.30
CA HIS A 204 -0.16 1.93 -26.65
C HIS A 204 1.02 2.16 -25.69
N ILE A 205 0.79 1.95 -24.39
CA ILE A 205 1.81 2.10 -23.35
C ILE A 205 2.98 1.14 -23.50
N ASP A 206 2.80 -0.04 -24.12
CA ASP A 206 3.89 -0.98 -24.34
C ASP A 206 4.96 -0.37 -25.27
N TYR A 207 4.55 0.37 -26.29
CA TYR A 207 5.45 1.01 -27.26
C TYR A 207 6.32 2.09 -26.61
N LEU A 208 5.74 2.87 -25.70
CA LEU A 208 6.50 3.86 -24.94
C LEU A 208 7.40 3.19 -23.90
N ALA A 209 6.87 2.22 -23.15
CA ALA A 209 7.62 1.53 -22.10
C ALA A 209 8.87 0.81 -22.62
N ASP A 210 8.85 0.31 -23.86
CA ASP A 210 10.02 -0.30 -24.53
C ASP A 210 11.18 0.68 -24.75
N ARG A 211 10.90 2.00 -24.81
CA ARG A 211 11.89 3.07 -25.00
C ARG A 211 12.28 3.78 -23.71
N CYS A 212 11.67 3.40 -22.58
CA CYS A 212 11.87 4.04 -21.30
C CYS A 212 12.72 3.19 -20.36
N GLU A 213 13.30 3.85 -19.37
CA GLU A 213 14.12 3.23 -18.34
C GLU A 213 13.36 3.17 -17.01
N ALA A 214 13.76 2.21 -16.16
CA ALA A 214 13.32 2.05 -14.77
C ALA A 214 11.79 2.18 -14.55
N PRO A 215 10.95 1.33 -15.19
CA PRO A 215 9.52 1.39 -14.98
C PRO A 215 9.16 1.14 -13.52
N LEU A 216 8.33 2.02 -12.95
CA LEU A 216 7.78 1.88 -11.60
C LEU A 216 6.27 1.81 -11.70
N VAL A 217 5.66 0.82 -11.05
CA VAL A 217 4.20 0.65 -11.03
C VAL A 217 3.71 0.81 -9.59
N ILE A 218 2.82 1.78 -9.38
CA ILE A 218 2.21 2.05 -8.09
C ILE A 218 0.75 1.57 -8.13
N PRO A 219 0.41 0.46 -7.47
CA PRO A 219 -0.95 -0.07 -7.47
C PRO A 219 -1.90 0.71 -6.55
N VAL A 220 -3.14 0.82 -6.97
CA VAL A 220 -4.30 1.27 -6.19
C VAL A 220 -5.37 0.17 -6.32
N ARG A 221 -5.16 -0.92 -5.56
CA ARG A 221 -6.16 -1.99 -5.41
C ARG A 221 -7.48 -1.45 -4.88
N THR A 222 -8.57 -1.73 -5.57
CA THR A 222 -9.90 -1.31 -5.12
C THR A 222 -10.99 -2.06 -5.87
N GLY A 223 -12.20 -2.10 -5.31
CA GLY A 223 -13.40 -2.47 -6.05
C GLY A 223 -13.97 -1.39 -6.96
N ALA A 224 -13.58 -0.13 -6.74
CA ALA A 224 -14.08 1.02 -7.50
C ALA A 224 -13.35 1.19 -8.84
N ASP A 225 -14.02 1.84 -9.79
CA ASP A 225 -13.39 2.27 -11.04
C ASP A 225 -12.80 3.67 -10.87
N LEU A 226 -11.49 3.73 -10.59
CA LEU A 226 -10.77 4.98 -10.28
C LEU A 226 -9.90 5.47 -11.44
N GLU A 227 -9.87 4.78 -12.59
CA GLU A 227 -8.94 5.10 -13.67
C GLU A 227 -9.10 6.55 -14.17
N HIS A 228 -10.34 6.97 -14.42
CA HIS A 228 -10.65 8.32 -14.90
C HIS A 228 -10.35 9.41 -13.86
N GLU A 229 -10.68 9.15 -12.59
CA GLU A 229 -10.41 10.08 -11.50
C GLU A 229 -8.90 10.26 -11.30
N MET A 230 -8.15 9.17 -11.35
CA MET A 230 -6.69 9.19 -11.31
C MET A 230 -6.12 9.93 -12.51
N ALA A 231 -6.61 9.68 -13.73
CA ALA A 231 -6.16 10.40 -14.93
C ALA A 231 -6.39 11.93 -14.79
N ALA A 232 -7.56 12.34 -14.30
CA ALA A 232 -7.87 13.74 -14.06
C ALA A 232 -6.97 14.38 -12.98
N SER A 233 -6.62 13.62 -11.94
CA SER A 233 -5.66 14.05 -10.90
C SER A 233 -4.23 14.20 -11.46
N LEU A 234 -3.77 13.23 -12.25
CA LEU A 234 -2.45 13.29 -12.91
C LEU A 234 -2.33 14.48 -13.86
N GLN A 235 -3.40 14.81 -14.59
CA GLN A 235 -3.42 15.98 -15.49
C GLN A 235 -3.07 17.29 -14.76
N LYS A 236 -3.52 17.45 -13.50
CA LYS A 236 -3.24 18.66 -12.70
C LYS A 236 -1.79 18.74 -12.23
N THR A 237 -1.09 17.61 -12.19
CA THR A 237 0.33 17.51 -11.80
C THR A 237 1.25 17.72 -13.00
N ALA A 238 0.78 17.33 -14.18
CA ALA A 238 1.60 17.23 -15.37
C ALA A 238 1.85 18.56 -16.07
N GLU A 239 2.99 18.67 -16.74
CA GLU A 239 3.36 19.83 -17.55
C GLU A 239 2.86 19.69 -19.00
N TRP A 240 2.70 18.47 -19.49
CA TRP A 240 2.11 18.17 -20.80
C TRP A 240 1.30 16.87 -20.80
N SER A 241 0.58 16.64 -21.89
CA SER A 241 -0.23 15.44 -22.09
C SER A 241 -0.10 14.96 -23.53
N ILE A 242 -0.33 13.66 -23.77
CA ILE A 242 -0.24 13.06 -25.12
C ILE A 242 -1.65 12.64 -25.57
N PRO A 243 -2.36 13.44 -26.39
CA PRO A 243 -3.75 13.20 -26.76
C PRO A 243 -4.00 11.81 -27.37
N GLY A 244 -5.15 11.21 -27.07
CA GLY A 244 -5.60 9.91 -27.59
C GLY A 244 -4.89 8.68 -26.98
N PHE A 245 -3.85 8.88 -26.17
CA PHE A 245 -3.05 7.79 -25.64
C PHE A 245 -3.77 7.05 -24.50
N GLY A 246 -4.05 5.76 -24.71
CA GLY A 246 -4.70 4.91 -23.72
C GLY A 246 -6.13 5.31 -23.37
N ALA A 247 -6.81 6.05 -24.25
CA ALA A 247 -8.19 6.50 -24.10
C ALA A 247 -9.09 5.98 -25.24
N SER A 248 -8.83 4.76 -25.72
CA SER A 248 -9.53 4.19 -26.89
C SER A 248 -10.96 3.75 -26.60
N ASP A 249 -11.28 3.49 -25.33
CA ASP A 249 -12.56 2.98 -24.84
C ASP A 249 -13.25 3.94 -23.86
N CYS A 250 -12.80 5.19 -23.77
CA CYS A 250 -13.38 6.20 -22.87
C CYS A 250 -13.46 7.60 -23.51
N THR A 251 -14.08 8.54 -22.80
CA THR A 251 -14.24 9.94 -23.24
C THR A 251 -13.08 10.84 -22.80
N CYS A 252 -12.08 10.30 -22.10
CA CYS A 252 -10.93 11.07 -21.66
C CYS A 252 -10.09 11.52 -22.86
N LYS A 253 -9.47 12.70 -22.74
CA LYS A 253 -8.57 13.21 -23.78
C LYS A 253 -7.31 12.33 -23.91
N THR A 254 -6.84 11.80 -22.79
CA THR A 254 -5.67 10.92 -22.69
C THR A 254 -5.52 10.41 -21.26
N HIS A 255 -4.87 9.25 -21.09
CA HIS A 255 -4.43 8.74 -19.80
C HIS A 255 -2.91 8.84 -19.61
N LEU A 256 -2.19 9.44 -20.56
CA LEU A 256 -0.74 9.63 -20.52
C LEU A 256 -0.36 11.10 -20.39
N PHE A 257 0.39 11.39 -19.33
CA PHE A 257 0.84 12.72 -18.98
C PHE A 257 2.36 12.74 -18.82
N GLY A 258 2.98 13.92 -18.94
CA GLY A 258 4.43 14.06 -18.78
C GLY A 258 4.84 15.30 -17.99
N MET A 259 6.01 15.20 -17.37
CA MET A 259 6.64 16.24 -16.54
C MET A 259 8.16 16.11 -16.56
N LYS A 260 8.88 17.18 -16.23
CA LYS A 260 10.36 17.18 -16.28
C LYS A 260 10.99 16.51 -15.05
N SER A 261 10.42 16.73 -13.87
CA SER A 261 10.96 16.22 -12.61
C SER A 261 10.34 14.88 -12.22
N HIS A 262 11.01 14.14 -11.35
CA HIS A 262 10.51 12.87 -10.87
C HIS A 262 9.22 13.09 -10.04
N PRO A 263 8.11 12.36 -10.30
CA PRO A 263 6.82 12.61 -9.65
C PRO A 263 6.83 12.43 -8.13
N LEU A 264 7.66 11.52 -7.60
CA LEU A 264 7.87 11.37 -6.14
C LEU A 264 8.62 12.55 -5.47
N GLN A 265 8.96 13.61 -6.20
CA GLN A 265 9.44 14.88 -5.64
C GLN A 265 8.35 15.96 -5.68
N ASN A 266 7.18 15.66 -6.24
CA ASN A 266 6.07 16.59 -6.36
C ASN A 266 5.06 16.34 -5.23
N GLU A 267 4.90 17.33 -4.35
CA GLU A 267 4.01 17.23 -3.19
C GLU A 267 2.55 16.94 -3.58
N TYR A 268 2.06 17.60 -4.64
CA TYR A 268 0.70 17.38 -5.13
C TYR A 268 0.50 15.93 -5.59
N PHE A 269 1.46 15.35 -6.31
CA PHE A 269 1.44 13.93 -6.68
C PHE A 269 1.38 13.01 -5.46
N ILE A 270 2.24 13.24 -4.47
CA ILE A 270 2.33 12.43 -3.24
C ILE A 270 1.01 12.49 -2.47
N ASN A 271 0.44 13.69 -2.30
CA ASN A 271 -0.83 13.89 -1.60
C ASN A 271 -1.99 13.19 -2.31
N ASN A 272 -2.05 13.24 -3.65
CA ASN A 272 -3.08 12.52 -4.40
C ASN A 272 -2.88 11.00 -4.32
N LEU A 273 -1.65 10.51 -4.39
CA LEU A 273 -1.38 9.09 -4.23
C LEU A 273 -1.82 8.58 -2.85
N GLN A 274 -1.53 9.35 -1.79
CA GLN A 274 -1.99 9.06 -0.44
C GLN A 274 -3.51 9.10 -0.33
N TYR A 275 -4.17 10.04 -1.02
CA TYR A 275 -5.63 10.09 -1.08
C TYR A 275 -6.21 8.79 -1.67
N PHE A 276 -5.76 8.38 -2.86
CA PHE A 276 -6.31 7.20 -3.54
C PHE A 276 -6.09 5.90 -2.77
N ARG A 277 -4.95 5.78 -2.06
CA ARG A 277 -4.56 4.57 -1.32
C ARG A 277 -5.05 4.53 0.13
N ILE A 278 -5.25 5.67 0.77
CA ILE A 278 -5.51 5.74 2.22
C ILE A 278 -6.75 6.60 2.52
N ASP A 279 -6.71 7.89 2.22
CA ASP A 279 -7.73 8.81 2.76
C ASP A 279 -9.13 8.55 2.20
N ARG A 280 -9.25 8.18 0.92
CA ARG A 280 -10.52 7.81 0.28
C ARG A 280 -11.24 6.67 1.01
N LEU A 281 -10.49 5.77 1.66
CA LEU A 281 -11.07 4.66 2.43
C LEU A 281 -11.73 5.15 3.71
N SER A 282 -11.21 6.22 4.32
CA SER A 282 -11.78 6.83 5.53
C SER A 282 -13.15 7.43 5.24
N ASP A 283 -13.31 8.04 4.06
CA ASP A 283 -14.59 8.60 3.61
C ASP A 283 -15.67 7.50 3.48
N SER A 284 -15.27 6.26 3.17
CA SER A 284 -16.17 5.10 3.10
C SER A 284 -16.57 4.48 4.45
N LEU A 285 -15.91 4.88 5.54
CA LEU A 285 -16.16 4.41 6.90
C LEU A 285 -17.04 5.39 7.71
N SER A 286 -17.29 6.59 7.17
CA SER A 286 -18.27 7.49 7.77
C SER A 286 -19.67 6.85 7.69
N PRO A 287 -20.48 6.88 8.76
CA PRO A 287 -21.88 6.50 8.64
C PRO A 287 -22.49 7.35 7.53
N GLN A 288 -23.15 6.71 6.56
CA GLN A 288 -24.01 7.43 5.63
C GLN A 288 -25.01 8.20 6.49
N VAL A 289 -24.88 9.52 6.52
CA VAL A 289 -25.79 10.43 7.22
C VAL A 289 -27.16 10.38 6.56
#